data_AF-M1C0N0-F1
#
_entry.id   AF-M1C0N0-F1
#
_cell.length_a   1.000
_cell.length_b   1.000
_cell.length_c   1.000
_cell.angle_alpha   90.00
_cell.angle_beta   90.00
_cell.angle_gamma   90.00
#
_symmetry.space_group_name_H-M   'P 1'
#
loop_
_entity.id
_entity.type
_entity.pdbx_description
1 polymer ?
#
loop_
_entity_poly.entity_id
_entity_poly.type
_entity_poly.pdbx_seq_one_letter_code
_entity_poly.pdbx_strand_id
1 'polypeptide(L)'
;MELVLVSGYHNGAKTLSSLYLSTSIMNTIVAITLFLLPVFFLLAWRIRSSKRVPPGSLGFPVIGQSLGLLRAMKANTAEKWLDERVQKYGPISKLSLFGKPTVFIYGQAANKFLFTSDGSVLTSKQPQSLKMILGDRCLLEMNDEDHKRVRDALVSFLKPDSLKRYVGKMEEEVRIHLETYWKDEQIMKVCQGPPQK
;
A
#
# COMPACT_ATOMS: atom_id res chain seq x y z
N MET A 1 5.92 30.92 -69.14
CA MET A 1 6.13 31.10 -67.69
C MET A 1 4.96 30.55 -66.85
N GLU A 2 3.71 30.63 -67.33
CA GLU A 2 2.53 30.08 -66.62
C GLU A 2 2.52 28.55 -66.43
N LEU A 3 2.96 27.76 -67.43
CA LEU A 3 2.98 26.29 -67.33
C LEU A 3 3.87 25.76 -66.18
N VAL A 4 4.92 26.50 -65.82
CA VAL A 4 5.82 26.15 -64.70
C VAL A 4 5.14 26.43 -63.35
N LEU A 5 4.35 27.50 -63.25
CA LEU A 5 3.58 27.84 -62.05
C LEU A 5 2.44 26.84 -61.79
N VAL A 6 1.73 26.42 -62.83
CA VAL A 6 0.64 25.43 -62.71
C VAL A 6 1.18 24.05 -62.33
N SER A 7 2.32 23.63 -62.90
CA SER A 7 2.99 22.37 -62.53
C SER A 7 3.51 22.39 -61.08
N GLY A 8 4.10 23.51 -60.64
CA GLY A 8 4.54 23.70 -59.26
C GLY A 8 3.38 23.68 -58.24
N TYR A 9 2.23 24.28 -58.57
CA TYR A 9 1.04 24.27 -57.73
C TYR A 9 0.39 22.88 -57.63
N HIS A 10 0.27 22.17 -58.76
CA HIS A 10 -0.27 20.82 -58.80
C HIS A 10 0.61 19.81 -58.03
N ASN A 11 1.93 19.97 -58.12
CA ASN A 11 2.87 19.14 -57.36
C ASN A 11 2.90 19.51 -55.87
N GLY A 12 2.77 20.80 -55.52
CA GLY A 12 2.67 21.27 -54.13
C GLY A 12 1.40 20.80 -53.39
N ALA A 13 0.25 20.78 -54.07
CA ALA A 13 -0.99 20.26 -53.49
C ALA A 13 -0.94 18.74 -53.24
N LYS A 14 -0.25 17.99 -54.10
CA LYS A 14 0.00 16.55 -53.93
C LYS A 14 0.97 16.25 -52.79
N THR A 15 2.01 17.06 -52.60
CA THR A 15 2.95 16.88 -51.48
C THR A 15 2.31 17.23 -50.13
N LEU A 16 1.52 18.30 -50.06
CA LEU A 16 0.79 18.69 -48.85
C LEU A 16 -0.26 17.65 -48.43
N SER A 17 -1.04 17.12 -49.38
CA SER A 17 -2.01 16.06 -49.10
C SER A 17 -1.34 14.74 -48.68
N SER A 18 -0.20 14.40 -49.29
CA SER A 18 0.62 13.24 -48.87
C SER A 18 1.19 13.41 -47.46
N LEU A 19 1.62 14.62 -47.08
CA LEU A 19 2.14 14.90 -45.74
C LEU A 19 1.03 14.83 -44.69
N TYR A 20 -0.15 15.38 -44.97
CA TYR A 20 -1.31 15.33 -44.08
C TYR A 20 -1.82 13.90 -43.86
N LEU A 21 -1.83 13.08 -44.92
CA LEU A 21 -2.19 11.68 -44.82
C LEU A 21 -1.19 10.91 -43.95
N SER A 22 0.11 11.17 -44.12
CA SER A 22 1.17 10.55 -43.32
C SER A 22 1.08 10.90 -41.82
N THR A 23 0.84 12.17 -41.47
CA THR A 23 0.70 12.59 -40.06
C THR A 23 -0.58 12.03 -39.42
N SER A 24 -1.69 11.95 -40.17
CA SER A 24 -2.93 11.31 -39.72
C SER A 24 -2.73 9.82 -39.42
N ILE A 25 -2.03 9.10 -40.30
CA ILE A 25 -1.70 7.68 -40.09
C ILE A 25 -0.82 7.51 -38.84
N MET A 26 0.21 8.34 -38.63
CA MET A 26 1.03 8.26 -37.42
C MET A 26 0.23 8.50 -36.14
N ASN A 27 -0.66 9.51 -36.13
CA ASN A 27 -1.50 9.79 -34.96
C ASN A 27 -2.48 8.64 -34.64
N THR A 28 -3.05 7.99 -35.65
CA THR A 28 -3.93 6.82 -35.41
C THR A 28 -3.16 5.63 -34.85
N ILE A 29 -1.94 5.36 -35.33
CA ILE A 29 -1.07 4.30 -34.78
C ILE A 29 -0.72 4.62 -33.32
N VAL A 30 -0.37 5.87 -33.00
CA VAL A 30 -0.08 6.31 -31.62
C VAL A 30 -1.32 6.15 -30.73
N ALA A 31 -2.51 6.53 -31.21
CA ALA A 31 -3.75 6.37 -30.46
C ALA A 31 -4.11 4.90 -30.21
N ILE A 32 -3.98 4.04 -31.23
CA ILE A 32 -4.25 2.60 -31.12
C ILE A 32 -3.26 1.94 -30.17
N THR A 33 -1.97 2.29 -30.25
CA THR A 33 -0.96 1.72 -29.33
C THR A 33 -1.20 2.16 -27.89
N LEU A 34 -1.52 3.43 -27.64
CA LEU A 34 -1.91 3.92 -26.30
C LEU A 34 -3.16 3.25 -25.74
N PHE A 35 -4.09 2.83 -26.59
CA PHE A 35 -5.30 2.12 -26.17
C PHE A 35 -5.08 0.62 -25.98
N LEU A 36 -4.33 -0.03 -26.88
CA LEU A 36 -4.10 -1.48 -26.85
C LEU A 36 -3.04 -1.90 -25.82
N LEU A 37 -2.02 -1.08 -25.55
CA LEU A 37 -0.99 -1.37 -24.55
C LEU A 37 -1.57 -1.63 -23.15
N PRO A 38 -2.44 -0.78 -22.56
CA PRO A 38 -3.02 -1.05 -21.26
C PRO A 38 -3.96 -2.25 -21.32
N VAL A 39 -4.75 -2.42 -22.38
CA VAL A 39 -5.65 -3.58 -22.53
C VAL A 39 -4.86 -4.88 -22.59
N PHE A 40 -3.79 -4.94 -23.38
CA PHE A 40 -2.88 -6.08 -23.46
C PHE A 40 -2.19 -6.34 -22.12
N PHE A 41 -1.74 -5.30 -21.42
CA PHE A 41 -1.14 -5.44 -20.09
C PHE A 41 -2.14 -5.99 -19.06
N LEU A 42 -3.41 -5.55 -19.11
CA LEU A 42 -4.49 -6.06 -18.26
C LEU A 42 -4.82 -7.54 -18.58
N LEU A 43 -4.88 -7.90 -19.86
CA LEU A 43 -5.11 -9.28 -20.32
C LEU A 43 -3.94 -10.20 -19.94
N ALA A 44 -2.71 -9.78 -20.19
CA ALA A 44 -1.50 -10.52 -19.83
C ALA A 44 -1.39 -10.73 -18.32
N TRP A 45 -1.80 -9.73 -17.52
CA TRP A 45 -1.88 -9.87 -16.08
C TRP A 45 -2.95 -10.88 -15.66
N ARG A 46 -4.13 -10.87 -16.30
CA ARG A 46 -5.20 -11.84 -16.02
C ARG A 46 -4.80 -13.28 -16.33
N ILE A 47 -3.99 -13.51 -17.35
CA ILE A 47 -3.56 -14.85 -17.81
C ILE A 47 -2.48 -15.47 -16.91
N ARG A 48 -1.70 -14.69 -16.15
CA ARG A 48 -0.66 -15.22 -15.24
C ARG A 48 -1.18 -16.01 -14.02
N SER A 49 -2.49 -16.19 -13.86
CA SER A 49 -3.08 -16.89 -12.72
C SER A 49 -3.24 -18.40 -12.97
N SER A 50 -2.13 -19.13 -13.07
CA SER A 50 -2.14 -20.61 -13.07
C SER A 50 -0.94 -21.18 -12.31
N LYS A 51 -1.22 -21.60 -11.06
CA LYS A 51 -0.56 -22.57 -10.16
C LYS A 51 -1.39 -22.58 -8.86
N ARG A 52 -1.22 -23.59 -7.98
CA ARG A 52 -1.95 -23.74 -6.70
C ARG A 52 -1.71 -22.52 -5.78
N VAL A 53 -2.47 -21.46 -5.97
CA VAL A 53 -2.40 -20.23 -5.17
C VAL A 53 -3.66 -20.10 -4.32
N PRO A 54 -3.59 -19.44 -3.15
CA PRO A 54 -4.75 -19.19 -2.34
C PRO A 54 -5.89 -18.50 -3.12
N PRO A 55 -7.16 -18.76 -2.78
CA PRO A 55 -8.30 -18.06 -3.35
C PRO A 55 -8.19 -16.54 -3.10
N GLY A 56 -8.81 -15.72 -3.94
CA GLY A 56 -8.82 -14.26 -3.76
C GLY A 56 -8.53 -13.47 -5.03
N SER A 57 -8.81 -12.17 -4.97
CA SER A 57 -8.54 -11.22 -6.05
C SER A 57 -7.39 -10.29 -5.69
N LEU A 58 -6.48 -10.05 -6.63
CA LEU A 58 -5.41 -9.06 -6.49
C LEU A 58 -5.94 -7.61 -6.52
N GLY A 59 -7.18 -7.39 -6.95
CA GLY A 59 -7.78 -6.06 -7.02
C GLY A 59 -7.32 -5.25 -8.23
N PHE A 60 -7.27 -3.92 -8.07
CA PHE A 60 -6.93 -3.01 -9.15
C PHE A 60 -5.46 -3.10 -9.55
N PRO A 61 -5.16 -2.73 -10.81
CA PRO A 61 -3.79 -2.57 -11.25
C PRO A 61 -2.94 -1.67 -10.36
N VAL A 62 -1.71 -2.09 -10.06
CA VAL A 62 -0.71 -1.38 -9.24
C VAL A 62 -1.11 -1.18 -7.77
N ILE A 63 -2.29 -0.65 -7.47
CA ILE A 63 -2.72 -0.28 -6.12
C ILE A 63 -3.34 -1.48 -5.38
N GLY A 64 -3.88 -2.46 -6.10
CA GLY A 64 -4.53 -3.61 -5.50
C GLY A 64 -5.79 -3.24 -4.73
N GLN A 65 -5.81 -3.60 -3.44
CA GLN A 65 -6.91 -3.29 -2.51
C GLN A 65 -6.51 -2.29 -1.42
N SER A 66 -5.34 -1.65 -1.56
CA SER A 66 -4.75 -0.78 -0.53
C SER A 66 -5.66 0.38 -0.13
N LEU A 67 -6.34 1.03 -1.08
CA LEU A 67 -7.23 2.15 -0.78
C LEU A 67 -8.45 1.71 0.05
N GLY A 68 -8.94 0.48 -0.17
CA GLY A 68 -10.01 -0.09 0.63
C GLY A 68 -9.57 -0.27 2.08
N LEU A 69 -8.40 -0.88 2.29
CA LEU A 69 -7.81 -1.04 3.61
C LEU A 69 -7.53 0.31 4.29
N LEU A 70 -6.90 1.26 3.61
CA LEU A 70 -6.58 2.58 4.17
C LEU A 70 -7.83 3.37 4.53
N ARG A 71 -8.90 3.28 3.73
CA ARG A 71 -10.20 3.89 4.06
C ARG A 71 -10.80 3.24 5.30
N ALA A 72 -10.75 1.91 5.40
CA ALA A 72 -11.23 1.19 6.57
C ALA A 72 -10.43 1.54 7.83
N MET A 73 -9.10 1.66 7.74
CA MET A 73 -8.25 2.13 8.84
C MET A 73 -8.61 3.56 9.27
N LYS A 74 -8.78 4.48 8.32
CA LYS A 74 -9.20 5.87 8.60
C LYS A 74 -10.57 5.94 9.28
N ALA A 75 -11.47 5.03 8.92
CA ALA A 75 -12.81 4.93 9.48
C ALA A 75 -12.90 4.02 10.73
N ASN A 76 -11.77 3.53 11.26
CA ASN A 76 -11.73 2.57 12.37
C ASN A 76 -12.61 1.31 12.16
N THR A 77 -12.64 0.79 10.93
CA THR A 77 -13.41 -0.38 10.49
C THR A 77 -12.53 -1.42 9.78
N ALA A 78 -11.22 -1.38 10.02
CA ALA A 78 -10.26 -2.28 9.39
C ALA A 78 -10.52 -3.75 9.73
N GLU A 79 -10.93 -4.05 10.97
CA GLU A 79 -11.29 -5.40 11.40
C GLU A 79 -12.45 -5.96 10.56
N LYS A 80 -13.55 -5.20 10.45
CA LYS A 80 -14.68 -5.57 9.59
C LYS A 80 -14.26 -5.82 8.14
N TRP A 81 -13.38 -4.99 7.60
CA TRP A 81 -12.85 -5.16 6.24
C TRP A 81 -12.07 -6.47 6.08
N LEU A 82 -11.34 -6.90 7.11
CA LEU A 82 -10.63 -8.17 7.13
C LEU A 82 -11.61 -9.35 7.28
N ASP A 83 -12.60 -9.24 8.15
CA ASP A 83 -13.60 -10.28 8.39
C ASP A 83 -14.45 -10.56 7.15
N GLU A 84 -14.91 -9.52 6.44
CA GLU A 84 -15.64 -9.66 5.17
C GLU A 84 -14.80 -10.44 4.13
N ARG A 85 -13.48 -10.26 4.15
CA ARG A 85 -12.56 -11.02 3.30
C ARG A 85 -12.44 -12.47 3.75
N VAL A 86 -12.33 -12.73 5.05
CA VAL A 86 -12.30 -14.10 5.60
C VAL A 86 -13.58 -14.84 5.23
N GLN A 87 -14.73 -14.19 5.37
CA GLN A 87 -16.03 -14.76 4.99
C GLN A 87 -16.11 -15.06 3.48
N LYS A 88 -15.55 -14.19 2.64
CA LYS A 88 -15.63 -14.32 1.19
C LYS A 88 -14.64 -15.32 0.57
N TYR A 89 -13.41 -15.37 1.07
CA TYR A 89 -12.32 -16.13 0.45
C TYR A 89 -11.73 -17.21 1.36
N GLY A 90 -12.15 -17.27 2.63
CA GLY A 90 -11.59 -18.16 3.64
C GLY A 90 -10.41 -17.56 4.41
N PRO A 91 -9.90 -18.28 5.42
CA PRO A 91 -8.85 -17.81 6.33
C PRO A 91 -7.47 -17.65 5.67
N ILE A 92 -7.26 -18.22 4.48
CA ILE A 92 -6.03 -18.07 3.70
C ILE A 92 -6.43 -17.59 2.31
N SER A 93 -6.07 -16.35 1.98
CA SER A 93 -6.44 -15.74 0.71
C SER A 93 -5.35 -14.85 0.12
N LYS A 94 -5.38 -14.61 -1.19
CA LYS A 94 -4.48 -13.67 -1.86
C LYS A 94 -5.11 -12.29 -2.04
N LEU A 95 -4.27 -11.26 -2.05
CA LEU A 95 -4.58 -9.89 -2.41
C LEU A 95 -3.35 -9.13 -2.87
N SER A 96 -3.51 -7.86 -3.24
CA SER A 96 -2.38 -6.95 -3.40
C SER A 96 -2.57 -5.77 -2.44
N LEU A 97 -1.54 -5.48 -1.63
CA LEU A 97 -1.45 -4.34 -0.75
C LEU A 97 -0.14 -3.60 -1.03
N PHE A 98 -0.20 -2.28 -1.10
CA PHE A 98 0.92 -1.37 -1.34
C PHE A 98 1.77 -1.78 -2.56
N GLY A 99 1.11 -2.25 -3.62
CA GLY A 99 1.76 -2.71 -4.86
C GLY A 99 2.47 -4.06 -4.76
N LYS A 100 2.24 -4.82 -3.69
CA LYS A 100 2.83 -6.14 -3.48
C LYS A 100 1.73 -7.22 -3.40
N PRO A 101 1.79 -8.27 -4.24
CA PRO A 101 1.01 -9.48 -4.01
C PRO A 101 1.29 -10.01 -2.61
N THR A 102 0.22 -10.22 -1.85
CA THR A 102 0.25 -10.55 -0.42
C THR A 102 -0.63 -11.78 -0.20
N VAL A 103 -0.18 -12.68 0.67
CA VAL A 103 -1.01 -13.74 1.23
C VAL A 103 -1.52 -13.26 2.58
N PHE A 104 -2.83 -13.17 2.71
CA PHE A 104 -3.51 -12.90 3.96
C PHE A 104 -3.84 -14.22 4.65
N ILE A 105 -3.44 -14.33 5.91
CA ILE A 105 -3.70 -15.47 6.78
C ILE A 105 -4.42 -14.98 8.03
N TYR A 106 -5.42 -15.73 8.49
CA TYR A 106 -6.27 -15.36 9.62
C TYR A 106 -6.48 -16.54 10.58
N GLY A 107 -6.56 -16.22 11.88
CA GLY A 107 -6.86 -17.18 12.94
C GLY A 107 -5.66 -17.59 13.79
N GLN A 108 -5.92 -18.32 14.87
CA GLN A 108 -4.90 -18.68 15.86
C GLN A 108 -3.76 -19.52 15.26
N ALA A 109 -4.06 -20.46 14.36
CA ALA A 109 -3.04 -21.27 13.70
C ALA A 109 -2.11 -20.41 12.82
N ALA A 110 -2.66 -19.40 12.14
CA ALA A 110 -1.88 -18.45 11.34
C ALA A 110 -0.96 -17.59 12.23
N ASN A 111 -1.48 -17.10 13.36
CA ASN A 111 -0.69 -16.35 14.33
C ASN A 111 0.45 -17.19 14.90
N LYS A 112 0.17 -18.45 15.30
CA LYS A 112 1.20 -19.37 15.78
C LYS A 112 2.27 -19.58 14.71
N PHE A 113 1.87 -19.89 13.48
CA PHE A 113 2.79 -20.04 12.35
C PHE A 113 3.68 -18.80 12.16
N LEU A 114 3.09 -17.59 12.15
CA LEU A 114 3.84 -16.34 11.98
C LEU A 114 4.83 -16.07 13.11
N PHE A 115 4.44 -16.32 14.36
CA PHE A 115 5.27 -16.01 15.54
C PHE A 115 6.26 -17.10 15.93
N THR A 116 6.12 -18.33 15.41
CA THR A 116 7.07 -19.43 15.69
C THR A 116 7.97 -19.77 14.50
N SER A 117 7.70 -19.23 13.31
CA SER A 117 8.57 -19.41 12.16
C SER A 117 9.89 -18.68 12.35
N ASP A 118 10.98 -19.28 11.89
CA ASP A 118 12.29 -18.62 11.88
C ASP A 118 12.40 -17.59 10.73
N GLY A 119 13.46 -16.78 10.79
CA GLY A 119 13.77 -15.76 9.79
C GLY A 119 14.03 -16.29 8.39
N SER A 120 14.31 -17.60 8.24
CA SER A 120 14.54 -18.25 6.95
C SER A 120 13.24 -18.55 6.21
N VAL A 121 12.14 -18.77 6.94
CA VAL A 121 10.81 -18.99 6.38
C VAL A 121 10.05 -17.67 6.21
N LEU A 122 10.11 -16.78 7.20
CA LEU A 122 9.38 -15.51 7.20
C LEU A 122 10.25 -14.37 7.75
N THR A 123 10.30 -13.27 7.00
CA THR A 123 11.06 -12.07 7.38
C THR A 123 10.12 -10.88 7.49
N SER A 124 10.29 -10.04 8.51
CA SER A 124 9.52 -8.80 8.63
C SER A 124 9.90 -7.85 7.50
N LYS A 125 8.90 -7.30 6.80
CA LYS A 125 9.11 -6.25 5.80
C LYS A 125 8.02 -5.22 5.92
N GLN A 126 8.43 -3.97 6.15
CA GLN A 126 7.50 -2.86 6.20
C GLN A 126 7.21 -2.28 4.80
N PRO A 127 6.03 -1.67 4.60
CA PRO A 127 5.79 -0.80 3.46
C PRO A 127 6.89 0.25 3.28
N GLN A 128 7.19 0.60 2.02
CA GLN A 128 8.28 1.55 1.69
C GLN A 128 8.12 2.89 2.41
N SER A 129 6.89 3.36 2.61
CA SER A 129 6.61 4.61 3.33
C SER A 129 7.10 4.56 4.78
N LEU A 130 6.92 3.43 5.48
CA LEU A 130 7.39 3.27 6.85
C LEU A 130 8.91 3.21 6.93
N LYS A 131 9.56 2.54 5.98
CA LYS A 131 11.03 2.54 5.89
C LYS A 131 11.60 3.94 5.65
N MET A 132 10.95 4.73 4.79
CA MET A 132 11.39 6.09 4.49
C MET A 132 11.30 7.02 5.70
N ILE A 133 10.33 6.79 6.59
CA ILE A 133 10.13 7.60 7.80
C ILE A 133 11.03 7.12 8.95
N LEU A 134 11.10 5.81 9.18
CA LEU A 134 11.77 5.23 10.36
C LEU A 134 13.22 4.84 10.09
N GLY A 135 13.62 4.74 8.82
CA GLY A 135 14.92 4.26 8.38
C GLY A 135 15.02 2.74 8.32
N ASP A 136 15.99 2.26 7.53
CA ASP A 136 16.22 0.82 7.30
C ASP A 136 16.78 0.08 8.53
N ARG A 137 17.25 0.83 9.53
CA ARG A 137 17.77 0.29 10.81
C ARG A 137 16.78 0.43 11.96
N CYS A 138 15.49 0.64 11.68
CA CYS A 138 14.47 0.63 12.72
C CYS A 138 14.14 -0.80 13.17
N LEU A 139 13.69 -0.95 14.42
CA LEU A 139 13.36 -2.24 15.00
C LEU A 139 12.32 -3.03 14.20
N LEU A 140 11.43 -2.35 13.46
CA LEU A 140 10.37 -2.99 12.68
C LEU A 140 10.87 -3.61 11.36
N GLU A 141 12.05 -3.21 10.90
CA GLU A 141 12.64 -3.62 9.61
C GLU A 141 13.87 -4.52 9.77
N MET A 142 14.64 -4.36 10.86
CA MET A 142 15.78 -5.23 11.17
C MET A 142 15.33 -6.69 11.34
N ASN A 143 16.23 -7.62 11.01
CA ASN A 143 15.98 -9.06 11.13
C ASN A 143 17.11 -9.74 11.90
N ASP A 144 16.82 -10.96 12.36
CA ASP A 144 17.77 -11.88 12.99
C ASP A 144 18.61 -11.24 14.10
N GLU A 145 19.94 -11.28 13.99
CA GLU A 145 20.89 -10.84 15.01
C GLU A 145 20.86 -9.32 15.24
N ASP A 146 20.69 -8.51 14.19
CA ASP A 146 20.59 -7.05 14.33
C ASP A 146 19.33 -6.66 15.11
N HIS A 147 18.20 -7.31 14.78
CA HIS A 147 16.96 -7.12 15.52
C HIS A 147 17.11 -7.56 16.98
N LYS A 148 17.69 -8.74 17.22
CA LYS A 148 17.92 -9.28 18.58
C LYS A 148 18.79 -8.35 19.41
N ARG A 149 19.92 -7.89 18.87
CA ARG A 149 20.83 -6.97 19.56
C ARG A 149 20.13 -5.69 20.01
N VAL A 150 19.37 -5.06 19.12
CA VAL A 150 18.66 -3.80 19.46
C VAL A 150 17.50 -4.07 20.41
N ARG A 151 16.76 -5.17 20.21
CA ARG A 151 15.68 -5.58 21.11
C ARG A 151 16.18 -5.84 22.53
N ASP A 152 17.28 -6.56 22.69
CA ASP A 152 17.85 -6.89 24.01
C ASP A 152 18.29 -5.61 24.76
N ALA A 153 18.90 -4.67 24.04
CA ALA A 153 19.22 -3.35 24.59
C ALA A 153 17.95 -2.61 25.05
N LEU A 154 16.90 -2.56 24.22
CA LEU A 154 15.64 -1.89 24.57
C LEU A 154 14.92 -2.55 25.76
N VAL A 155 14.86 -3.88 25.79
CA VAL A 155 14.21 -4.64 26.88
C VAL A 155 14.86 -4.34 28.22
N SER A 156 16.15 -4.04 28.27
CA SER A 156 16.82 -3.64 29.52
C SER A 156 16.24 -2.36 30.15
N PHE A 157 15.81 -1.40 29.34
CA PHE A 157 15.14 -0.17 29.79
C PHE A 157 13.68 -0.38 30.16
N LEU A 158 13.04 -1.43 29.62
CA LEU A 158 11.64 -1.77 29.87
C LEU A 158 11.46 -2.81 30.99
N LYS A 159 12.52 -3.13 31.74
CA LYS A 159 12.41 -4.01 32.91
C LYS A 159 11.52 -3.38 33.97
N PRO A 160 10.76 -4.19 34.76
CA PRO A 160 9.88 -3.67 35.80
C PRO A 160 10.55 -2.69 36.76
N ASP A 161 11.79 -2.97 37.19
CA ASP A 161 12.52 -2.09 38.12
C ASP A 161 12.95 -0.77 37.49
N SER A 162 13.20 -0.75 36.17
CA SER A 162 13.44 0.48 35.42
C SER A 162 12.14 1.27 35.26
N LEU A 163 11.06 0.61 34.86
CA LEU A 163 9.74 1.23 34.66
C LEU A 163 9.18 1.87 35.93
N LYS A 164 9.31 1.22 37.09
CA LYS A 164 8.88 1.78 38.38
C LYS A 164 9.49 3.17 38.66
N ARG A 165 10.73 3.41 38.24
CA ARG A 165 11.41 4.71 38.43
C ARG A 165 10.82 5.81 37.56
N TYR A 166 10.16 5.47 36.45
CA TYR A 166 9.52 6.44 35.57
C TYR A 166 8.09 6.78 35.99
N VAL A 167 7.44 5.96 36.83
CA VAL A 167 6.04 6.16 37.25
C VAL A 167 5.82 7.55 37.84
N GLY A 168 6.64 7.97 38.81
CA GLY A 168 6.48 9.30 39.43
C GLY A 168 6.65 10.46 38.46
N LYS A 169 7.56 10.33 37.47
CA LYS A 169 7.72 11.34 36.41
C LYS A 169 6.53 11.37 35.46
N MET A 170 6.03 10.19 35.06
CA MET A 170 4.84 10.09 34.21
C MET A 170 3.61 10.68 34.91
N GLU A 171 3.42 10.39 36.19
CA GLU A 171 2.33 10.95 37.00
C GLU A 171 2.39 12.48 37.06
N GLU A 172 3.59 13.03 37.30
CA GLU A 172 3.78 14.48 37.35
C GLU A 172 3.48 15.16 36.01
N GLU A 173 3.99 14.63 34.88
CA GLU A 173 3.70 15.16 33.55
C GLU A 173 2.20 15.08 33.21
N VAL A 174 1.54 13.98 33.60
CA VAL A 174 0.09 13.82 33.46
C VAL A 174 -0.64 14.88 34.28
N ARG A 175 -0.27 15.08 35.54
CA ARG A 175 -0.88 16.09 36.41
C ARG A 175 -0.73 17.49 35.84
N ILE A 176 0.48 17.87 35.40
CA ILE A 176 0.74 19.16 34.76
C ILE A 176 -0.15 19.34 33.53
N HIS A 177 -0.27 18.31 32.67
CA HIS A 177 -1.12 18.38 31.50
C HIS A 177 -2.60 18.59 31.85
N LEU A 178 -3.12 17.81 32.82
CA LEU A 178 -4.49 17.93 33.28
C LEU A 178 -4.77 19.31 33.87
N GLU A 179 -3.88 19.83 34.70
CA GLU A 179 -4.05 21.16 35.29
C GLU A 179 -3.93 22.29 34.28
N THR A 180 -3.08 22.15 33.27
CA THR A 180 -2.86 23.20 32.27
C THR A 180 -3.99 23.26 31.25
N TYR A 181 -4.54 22.12 30.84
CA TYR A 181 -5.45 22.05 29.71
C TYR A 181 -6.88 21.66 30.07
N TRP A 182 -7.12 21.02 31.22
CA TRP A 182 -8.42 20.41 31.56
C TRP A 182 -9.06 20.98 32.85
N LYS A 183 -8.47 22.02 33.48
CA LYS A 183 -9.01 22.66 34.69
C LYS A 183 -10.24 23.53 34.42
N ASP A 184 -10.32 24.15 33.25
CA ASP A 184 -11.49 24.93 32.84
C ASP A 184 -12.43 24.02 32.03
N GLU A 185 -13.75 24.18 32.16
CA GLU A 185 -14.82 23.37 31.54
C GLU A 185 -14.84 23.40 29.99
N GLN A 186 -13.72 23.08 29.35
CA GLN A 186 -13.68 22.84 27.92
C GLN A 186 -14.49 21.57 27.64
N ILE A 187 -15.58 21.73 26.90
CA ILE A 187 -16.39 20.62 26.40
C ILE A 187 -15.51 19.80 25.45
N MET A 188 -14.83 18.79 26.01
CA MET A 188 -14.06 17.84 25.24
C MET A 188 -15.04 16.89 24.57
N LYS A 189 -15.18 17.01 23.24
CA LYS A 189 -15.89 16.02 22.45
C LYS A 189 -15.12 14.70 22.54
N VAL A 190 -15.60 13.81 23.39
CA VAL A 190 -15.15 12.42 23.39
C VAL A 190 -15.56 11.82 22.05
N CYS A 191 -14.59 11.57 21.19
CA CYS A 191 -14.80 10.77 19.98
C CYS A 191 -15.10 9.34 20.42
N GLN A 192 -16.36 9.03 20.68
CA GLN A 192 -16.78 7.65 20.91
C GLN A 192 -16.52 6.86 19.62
N GLY A 193 -15.75 5.77 19.75
CA GLY A 193 -15.59 4.80 18.67
C GLY A 193 -16.93 4.20 18.26
N PRO A 194 -17.03 3.57 17.08
CA PRO A 194 -18.25 2.86 16.69
C PRO A 194 -18.63 1.85 17.79
N PRO A 195 -19.93 1.67 18.10
CA PRO A 195 -20.37 0.73 19.12
C PRO A 195 -19.84 -0.67 18.78
N GLN A 196 -19.11 -1.27 19.71
CA GLN A 196 -18.71 -2.67 19.59
C GLN A 196 -19.99 -3.52 19.70
N LYS A 197 -20.22 -4.38 18.70
CA LYS A 197 -21.31 -5.35 18.69
C LYS A 197 -20.90 -6.63 19.39
#